data_AF-A0A9E1NP54-F1
#
_entry.id   AF-A0A9E1NP54-F1
#
_cell.length_a   1.000
_cell.length_b   1.000
_cell.length_c   1.000
_cell.angle_alpha   90.00
_cell.angle_beta   90.00
_cell.angle_gamma   90.00
#
_symmetry.space_group_name_H-M   'P 1'
#
loop_
_entity.id
_entity.type
_entity.pdbx_description
1 polymer ?
#
loop_
_entity_poly.entity_id
_entity_poly.type
_entity_poly.pdbx_seq_one_letter_code
_entity_poly.pdbx_strand_id
1 'polypeptide(L)'
;EPFFIETSSGTLLEYPISITDILNVSFATCGGGYFRLLPYQIIRQLLKRKSYRMTYFHPRDFDYNQPRIKMSPIKYFKTYIGLKSSKEKLIKLVTDFRAISLSEDLKQRDMTALPIIDIEQLGSQITINE
;
A
#
# COMPACT_ATOMS: atom_id res chain seq x y z
N GLU A 1 -7.81 8.87 -0.11
CA GLU A 1 -7.63 9.30 1.30
C GLU A 1 -8.50 8.40 2.18
N PRO A 2 -8.45 8.45 3.51
CA PRO A 2 -9.35 7.67 4.36
C PRO A 2 -10.82 8.07 4.13
N PHE A 3 -11.74 7.15 4.36
CA PHE A 3 -13.17 7.37 4.17
C PHE A 3 -13.99 6.44 5.06
N PHE A 4 -15.24 6.79 5.32
CA PHE A 4 -16.17 5.90 5.99
C PHE A 4 -16.94 5.06 4.98
N ILE A 5 -17.14 3.78 5.32
CA ILE A 5 -18.11 2.92 4.66
C ILE A 5 -19.34 2.81 5.57
N GLU A 6 -20.50 3.13 5.03
CA GLU A 6 -21.77 2.82 5.67
C GLU A 6 -22.18 1.37 5.38
N THR A 7 -22.53 0.66 6.43
CA THR A 7 -23.06 -0.71 6.36
C THR A 7 -24.35 -0.80 7.19
N SER A 8 -25.16 -1.83 6.95
CA SER A 8 -26.37 -2.09 7.73
C SER A 8 -26.11 -2.28 9.24
N SER A 9 -24.87 -2.60 9.63
CA SER A 9 -24.46 -2.83 11.02
C SER A 9 -23.66 -1.68 11.63
N GLY A 10 -23.48 -0.57 10.91
CA GLY A 10 -22.74 0.61 11.37
C GLY A 10 -21.69 1.09 10.36
N THR A 11 -20.89 2.07 10.80
CA THR A 11 -19.86 2.72 9.97
C THR A 11 -18.48 2.13 10.19
N LEU A 12 -17.75 1.87 9.12
CA LEU A 12 -16.35 1.42 9.16
C LEU A 12 -15.43 2.51 8.62
N LEU A 13 -14.33 2.81 9.30
CA LEU A 13 -13.30 3.71 8.80
C LEU A 13 -12.27 2.91 7.99
N GLU A 14 -12.12 3.28 6.72
CA GLU A 14 -11.21 2.62 5.79
C GLU A 14 -9.97 3.47 5.47
N TYR A 15 -8.83 2.80 5.41
CA TYR A 15 -7.55 3.37 5.01
C TYR A 15 -7.07 2.69 3.73
N PRO A 16 -7.42 3.21 2.54
CA PRO A 16 -7.06 2.55 1.29
C PRO A 16 -5.55 2.51 1.10
N ILE A 17 -5.03 1.46 0.47
CA ILE A 17 -3.60 1.37 0.11
C ILE A 17 -3.30 2.34 -1.03
N SER A 18 -2.11 2.95 -1.04
CA SER A 18 -1.69 3.81 -2.14
C SER A 18 -1.37 3.03 -3.42
N ILE A 19 -2.24 3.17 -4.41
CA ILE A 19 -2.08 2.65 -5.78
C ILE A 19 -1.52 3.74 -6.68
N THR A 20 -0.60 3.41 -7.58
CA THR A 20 -0.17 4.32 -8.65
C THR A 20 -0.41 3.66 -10.00
N ASP A 21 -0.85 4.48 -10.95
CA ASP A 21 -1.09 4.08 -12.33
C ASP A 21 0.04 4.60 -13.20
N ILE A 22 0.72 3.69 -13.90
CA ILE A 22 1.75 4.01 -14.90
C ILE A 22 1.46 3.18 -16.14
N LEU A 23 1.31 3.84 -17.31
CA LEU A 23 1.10 3.17 -18.60
C LEU A 23 -0.02 2.11 -18.57
N ASN A 24 -1.17 2.47 -17.98
CA ASN A 24 -2.34 1.59 -17.79
C ASN A 24 -2.10 0.38 -16.86
N VAL A 25 -1.02 0.38 -16.08
CA VAL A 25 -0.77 -0.63 -15.05
C VAL A 25 -0.92 0.03 -13.68
N SER A 26 -1.93 -0.41 -12.94
CA SER A 26 -2.16 -0.06 -11.54
C SER A 26 -1.36 -0.98 -10.63
N PHE A 27 -0.52 -0.42 -9.76
CA PHE A 27 0.19 -1.21 -8.76
C PHE A 27 0.34 -0.48 -7.43
N ALA A 28 0.36 -1.27 -6.35
CA ALA A 28 0.67 -0.77 -5.02
C ALA A 28 2.12 -0.30 -4.97
N THR A 29 2.32 1.03 -4.92
CA THR A 29 3.67 1.63 -4.95
C THR A 29 4.46 1.31 -3.69
N CYS A 30 3.75 1.06 -2.59
CA CYS A 30 4.32 0.80 -1.28
C CYS A 30 3.84 -0.53 -0.67
N GLY A 31 4.01 -1.61 -1.42
CA GLY A 31 3.80 -2.96 -0.90
C GLY A 31 4.42 -4.04 -1.79
N GLY A 32 4.87 -5.14 -1.15
CA GLY A 32 5.27 -6.37 -1.83
C GLY A 32 6.41 -6.24 -2.84
N GLY A 33 6.28 -6.94 -3.97
CA GLY A 33 7.33 -7.10 -4.98
C GLY A 33 7.73 -5.81 -5.71
N TYR A 34 6.79 -4.89 -5.97
CA TYR A 34 7.07 -3.63 -6.66
C TYR A 34 7.98 -2.72 -5.84
N PHE A 35 7.74 -2.62 -4.53
CA PHE A 35 8.61 -1.86 -3.64
C PHE A 35 10.03 -2.42 -3.60
N ARG A 36 10.17 -3.76 -3.64
CA ARG A 36 11.49 -4.40 -3.69
C ARG A 36 12.20 -4.18 -5.02
N LEU A 37 11.47 -4.27 -6.13
CA LEU A 37 11.99 -4.14 -7.48
C LEU A 37 12.38 -2.70 -7.85
N LEU A 38 11.53 -1.73 -7.52
CA LEU A 38 11.71 -0.35 -7.96
C LEU A 38 12.83 0.37 -7.17
N PRO A 39 13.63 1.22 -7.85
CA PRO A 39 14.53 2.15 -7.18
C PRO A 39 13.79 3.12 -6.28
N TYR A 40 14.38 3.44 -5.13
CA TYR A 40 13.78 4.36 -4.14
C TYR A 40 13.42 5.74 -4.72
N GLN A 41 14.25 6.27 -5.62
CA GLN A 41 14.01 7.58 -6.23
C GLN A 41 12.69 7.62 -7.01
N ILE A 42 12.37 6.54 -7.72
CA ILE A 42 11.10 6.42 -8.45
C ILE A 42 9.94 6.37 -7.46
N ILE A 43 10.02 5.50 -6.45
CA ILE A 43 9.01 5.38 -5.39
C ILE A 43 8.75 6.75 -4.75
N ARG A 44 9.80 7.45 -4.34
CA ARG A 44 9.70 8.78 -3.75
C ARG A 44 9.01 9.78 -4.67
N GLN A 45 9.35 9.80 -5.97
CA GLN A 45 8.74 10.73 -6.91
C GLN A 45 7.25 10.46 -7.13
N LEU A 46 6.85 9.18 -7.19
CA LEU A 46 5.45 8.79 -7.32
C LEU A 46 4.64 9.20 -6.07
N LEU A 47 5.20 8.99 -4.88
CA LEU A 47 4.54 9.32 -3.62
C LEU A 47 4.49 10.81 -3.31
N LYS A 48 5.47 11.59 -3.79
CA LYS A 48 5.45 13.06 -3.66
C LYS A 48 4.25 13.71 -4.33
N ARG A 49 3.70 13.07 -5.38
CA ARG A 49 2.52 13.56 -6.12
C ARG A 49 1.19 13.23 -5.42
N LYS A 50 1.22 12.48 -4.32
CA LYS A 50 0.02 12.05 -3.59
C LYS A 50 -0.16 12.86 -2.30
N SER A 51 -1.39 13.31 -2.05
CA SER A 51 -1.79 13.94 -0.78
C SER A 51 -1.82 12.92 0.36
N TYR A 52 -2.32 11.72 0.09
CA TYR A 52 -2.42 10.61 1.03
C TYR A 52 -1.53 9.43 0.61
N ARG A 53 -0.85 8.85 1.60
CA ARG A 53 0.10 7.75 1.44
C ARG A 53 -0.13 6.71 2.51
N MET A 54 -0.48 5.50 2.10
CA MET A 54 -0.63 4.34 2.97
C MET A 54 0.16 3.18 2.39
N THR A 55 0.93 2.55 3.27
CA THR A 55 1.89 1.53 2.90
C THR A 55 1.64 0.29 3.73
N TYR A 56 1.70 -0.89 3.12
CA TYR A 56 1.53 -2.16 3.81
C TYR A 56 2.58 -3.14 3.32
N PHE A 57 3.25 -3.80 4.26
CA PHE A 57 4.36 -4.70 4.00
C PHE A 57 4.25 -5.96 4.85
N HIS A 58 4.69 -7.07 4.28
CA HIS A 58 4.86 -8.29 5.06
C HIS A 58 6.24 -8.29 5.73
N PRO A 59 6.41 -8.87 6.93
CA PRO A 59 7.73 -9.01 7.55
C PRO A 59 8.75 -9.69 6.62
N ARG A 60 8.31 -10.67 5.84
CA ARG A 60 9.14 -11.36 4.84
C ARG A 60 9.69 -10.46 3.74
N ASP A 61 9.09 -9.29 3.51
CA ASP A 61 9.54 -8.36 2.49
C ASP A 61 10.87 -7.70 2.89
N PHE A 62 11.27 -7.82 4.16
CA PHE A 62 12.49 -7.26 4.76
C PHE A 62 13.45 -8.31 5.31
N ASP A 63 13.09 -9.59 5.26
CA ASP A 63 13.94 -10.68 5.72
C ASP A 63 14.76 -11.25 4.54
N TYR A 64 16.01 -10.79 4.40
CA TYR A 64 16.93 -11.30 3.38
C TYR A 64 17.35 -12.75 3.62
N ASN A 65 17.37 -13.19 4.89
CA ASN A 65 17.88 -14.50 5.28
C ASN A 65 16.77 -15.57 5.33
N GLN A 66 15.55 -15.22 4.94
CA GLN A 66 14.42 -16.16 4.93
C GLN A 66 14.76 -17.43 4.12
N PRO A 67 14.29 -18.62 4.55
CA PRO A 67 14.51 -19.87 3.83
C PRO A 67 14.05 -19.79 2.38
N ARG A 68 14.88 -20.29 1.46
CA ARG A 68 14.56 -20.27 0.02
C ARG A 68 13.88 -21.56 -0.40
N ILE A 69 12.62 -21.43 -0.78
CA ILE A 69 11.77 -22.53 -1.27
C ILE A 69 12.05 -22.77 -2.76
N LYS A 70 12.18 -24.05 -3.16
CA LYS A 70 12.29 -24.43 -4.58
C LYS A 70 10.97 -24.12 -5.31
N MET A 71 11.06 -23.43 -6.45
CA MET A 71 9.91 -23.04 -7.26
C MET A 71 10.37 -22.71 -8.69
N SER A 72 9.43 -22.43 -9.60
CA SER A 72 9.79 -22.03 -10.97
C SER A 72 10.60 -20.72 -10.97
N PRO A 73 11.49 -20.49 -11.96
CA PRO A 73 12.38 -19.33 -11.99
C PRO A 73 11.66 -17.98 -11.84
N ILE A 74 10.50 -17.84 -12.48
CA ILE A 74 9.68 -16.62 -12.43
C ILE A 74 9.13 -16.38 -11.01
N LYS A 75 8.59 -17.42 -10.37
CA LYS A 75 8.08 -17.33 -9.00
C LYS A 75 9.21 -17.01 -8.03
N TYR A 76 10.37 -17.64 -8.22
CA TYR A 76 11.55 -17.42 -7.41
C TYR A 76 12.00 -15.95 -7.50
N PHE A 77 12.11 -15.43 -8.72
CA PHE A 77 12.45 -14.04 -8.95
C PHE A 77 11.49 -13.08 -8.24
N LYS A 78 10.18 -13.20 -8.48
CA LYS A 78 9.16 -12.32 -7.84
C LYS A 78 9.21 -12.38 -6.30
N THR A 79 9.52 -13.55 -5.75
CA THR A 79 9.58 -13.76 -4.31
C THR A 79 10.80 -13.11 -3.67
N TYR A 80 12.00 -13.31 -4.25
CA TYR A 80 13.27 -12.97 -3.59
C TYR A 80 13.98 -11.73 -4.14
N ILE A 81 13.54 -11.17 -5.26
CA ILE A 81 14.17 -9.97 -5.84
C ILE A 81 14.13 -8.80 -4.85
N GLY A 82 15.23 -8.06 -4.75
CA GLY A 82 15.32 -6.79 -4.02
C GLY A 82 15.30 -6.88 -2.48
N LEU A 83 15.22 -8.08 -1.88
CA LEU A 83 15.16 -8.27 -0.42
C LEU A 83 16.32 -7.64 0.35
N LYS A 84 17.55 -7.66 -0.20
CA LYS A 84 18.74 -7.12 0.48
C LYS A 84 18.59 -5.62 0.80
N SER A 85 17.93 -4.87 -0.07
CA SER A 85 17.83 -3.40 0.00
C SER A 85 16.52 -2.90 0.59
N SER A 86 15.53 -3.78 0.77
CA SER A 86 14.17 -3.36 1.10
C SER A 86 14.05 -2.72 2.48
N LYS A 87 14.79 -3.22 3.48
CA LYS A 87 14.79 -2.67 4.85
C LYS A 87 15.31 -1.23 4.88
N GLU A 88 16.45 -0.98 4.25
CA GLU A 88 17.04 0.37 4.15
C GLU A 88 16.12 1.33 3.38
N LYS A 89 15.49 0.84 2.29
CA LYS A 89 14.47 1.60 1.56
C LYS A 89 13.27 1.97 2.43
N LEU A 90 12.80 1.06 3.30
CA LEU A 90 11.70 1.34 4.22
C LEU A 90 12.09 2.44 5.22
N ILE A 91 13.26 2.32 5.85
CA ILE A 91 13.77 3.31 6.80
C ILE A 91 13.81 4.70 6.14
N LYS A 92 14.33 4.77 4.91
CA LYS A 92 14.37 6.01 4.15
C LYS A 92 12.97 6.55 3.83
N LEU A 93 12.05 5.67 3.45
CA LEU A 93 10.66 6.03 3.14
C LEU A 93 9.95 6.66 4.35
N VAL A 94 9.99 5.99 5.51
CA VAL A 94 9.30 6.47 6.72
C VAL A 94 9.92 7.77 7.24
N THR A 95 11.24 7.95 7.04
CA THR A 95 11.95 9.18 7.42
C THR A 95 11.63 10.34 6.48
N ASP A 96 11.77 10.14 5.16
CA ASP A 96 11.56 11.20 4.16
C ASP A 96 10.12 11.74 4.18
N PHE A 97 9.14 10.89 4.50
CA PHE A 97 7.72 11.27 4.54
C PHE A 97 7.16 11.48 5.94
N ARG A 98 7.99 11.39 7.00
CA ARG A 98 7.58 11.50 8.41
C ARG A 98 6.34 10.66 8.70
N ALA A 99 6.43 9.37 8.40
CA ALA A 99 5.32 8.46 8.57
C ALA A 99 4.87 8.40 10.04
N ILE A 100 3.56 8.39 10.24
CA ILE A 100 2.90 8.25 11.54
C ILE A 100 2.23 6.88 11.64
N SER A 101 1.92 6.45 12.85
CA SER A 101 1.08 5.25 13.04
C SER A 101 -0.39 5.57 12.74
N LEU A 102 -1.18 4.54 12.46
CA LEU A 102 -2.64 4.68 12.39
C LEU A 102 -3.23 5.21 13.71
N SER A 103 -2.69 4.78 14.86
CA SER A 103 -3.15 5.25 16.16
C SER A 103 -2.89 6.74 16.40
N GLU A 104 -1.81 7.30 15.82
CA GLU A 104 -1.52 8.71 15.87
C GLU A 104 -2.43 9.50 14.93
N ASP A 105 -2.64 8.98 13.71
CA ASP A 105 -3.57 9.55 12.75
C ASP A 105 -5.00 9.65 13.31
N LEU A 106 -5.50 8.57 13.94
CA LEU A 106 -6.83 8.53 14.57
C LEU A 106 -7.04 9.63 15.64
N LYS A 107 -5.98 10.10 16.30
CA LYS A 107 -6.08 11.12 17.35
C LYS A 107 -6.16 12.54 16.81
N GLN A 108 -5.59 12.79 15.63
CA GLN A 108 -5.42 14.13 15.08
C GLN A 108 -6.27 14.40 13.83
N ARG A 109 -6.81 13.34 13.20
CA ARG A 109 -7.61 13.46 11.99
C ARG A 109 -8.99 14.02 12.32
N ASP A 110 -9.39 15.02 11.55
CA ASP A 110 -10.78 15.47 11.53
C ASP A 110 -11.64 14.44 10.79
N MET A 111 -12.40 13.66 11.56
CA MET A 111 -13.29 12.64 11.02
C MET A 111 -14.56 13.23 10.41
N THR A 112 -14.94 14.47 10.75
CA THR A 112 -16.16 15.10 10.24
C THR A 112 -16.04 15.53 8.78
N ALA A 113 -14.81 15.71 8.30
CA ALA A 113 -14.50 16.07 6.92
C ALA A 113 -14.30 14.85 6.00
N LEU A 114 -14.38 13.62 6.51
CA LEU A 114 -14.16 12.43 5.69
C LEU A 114 -15.38 12.09 4.83
N PRO A 115 -15.18 11.67 3.57
CA PRO A 115 -16.27 11.22 2.73
C PRO A 115 -16.88 9.93 3.30
N ILE A 116 -18.19 9.80 3.13
CA ILE A 116 -18.96 8.61 3.49
C ILE A 116 -19.39 7.94 2.19
N ILE A 117 -19.11 6.65 2.07
CA ILE A 117 -19.43 5.82 0.91
C ILE A 117 -20.41 4.75 1.36
N ASP A 118 -21.55 4.68 0.69
CA ASP A 118 -22.50 3.59 0.87
C ASP A 118 -22.00 2.33 0.14
N ILE A 119 -21.88 1.23 0.87
CA ILE A 119 -21.40 -0.04 0.30
C ILE A 119 -22.35 -0.58 -0.77
N GLU A 120 -23.64 -0.29 -0.70
CA GLU A 120 -24.62 -0.73 -1.71
C GLU A 120 -24.40 -0.02 -3.05
N GLN A 121 -23.91 1.22 -3.02
CA GLN A 121 -23.57 1.97 -4.24
C GLN A 121 -22.32 1.41 -4.94
N LEU A 122 -21.36 0.86 -4.18
CA LEU A 122 -20.16 0.21 -4.74
C LEU A 122 -20.50 -1.10 -5.47
N GLY A 123 -21.45 -1.88 -4.98
CA GLY A 123 -21.88 -3.13 -5.59
C GLY A 123 -22.40 -2.97 -7.03
N SER A 124 -22.96 -1.80 -7.36
CA SER A 124 -23.48 -1.49 -8.71
C SER A 124 -22.40 -1.23 -9.77
N GLN A 125 -21.13 -0.99 -9.36
CA GLN A 125 -20.02 -0.66 -10.25
C GLN A 125 -19.00 -1.80 -10.42
N ILE A 126 -19.11 -2.87 -9.64
CA ILE A 126 -18.21 -4.02 -9.72
C ILE A 126 -18.89 -5.11 -10.56
N THR A 127 -18.88 -4.95 -11.88
CA THR A 127 -19.08 -6.09 -12.77
C THR A 127 -17.81 -6.94 -12.70
N ILE A 128 -17.84 -8.01 -11.91
CA ILE A 128 -16.84 -9.07 -12.02
C ILE A 128 -17.13 -9.76 -13.36
N ASN A 129 -16.45 -9.31 -14.41
CA ASN A 129 -16.40 -10.07 -15.65
C ASN A 129 -15.59 -11.34 -15.32
N GLU A 130 -16.30 -12.48 -15.26
CA GLU A 130 -15.73 -13.83 -15.20
C GLU A 130 -14.77 -14.11 -16.37
#